data_AF-A0A158A0S5-F1
#
_entry.id   AF-A0A158A0S5-F1
#
_cell.length_a   1.000
_cell.length_b   1.000
_cell.length_c   1.000
_cell.angle_alpha   90.00
_cell.angle_beta   90.00
_cell.angle_gamma   90.00
#
_symmetry.space_group_name_H-M   'P 1'
#
loop_
_entity.id
_entity.type
_entity.pdbx_description
1 polymer ?
#
loop_
_entity_poly.entity_id
_entity_poly.type
_entity_poly.pdbx_seq_one_letter_code
_entity_poly.pdbx_strand_id
1 'polypeptide(L)'
;MGIDLFAGPTETLVIADETVDGEMCATDLLGQAEHGPDSPAILLTTSEKLAKETMAEVERLLGILPTADIARKSWAQFGEVILAESDEEMVKIANDIAFEHVQVMTRDPDYFLANLTNFGALFLGPRTNVSYGDKVIGTNHTLPTKKAARYTGGLWVGKFIKTCTYQKVLTDEASALVGEYCSRLCALEGFAGHGEQANLRVRRYGKRDVPYASAVQESAATAL
;
A
#
# COMPACT_ATOMS: atom_id res chain seq x y z
N MET A 1 12.32 -2.85 -18.69
CA MET A 1 12.69 -1.79 -17.73
C MET A 1 11.78 -1.95 -16.51
N GLY A 2 12.30 -1.85 -15.29
CA GLY A 2 11.44 -1.79 -14.10
C GLY A 2 10.79 -0.42 -14.01
N ILE A 3 9.52 -0.38 -13.61
CA ILE A 3 8.82 0.85 -13.22
C ILE A 3 8.48 0.75 -11.73
N ASP A 4 8.38 1.89 -11.06
CA ASP A 4 8.18 1.99 -9.62
C ASP A 4 6.74 1.71 -9.19
N LEU A 5 5.76 2.38 -9.79
CA LEU A 5 4.33 2.22 -9.55
C LEU A 5 3.49 2.86 -10.68
N PHE A 6 2.20 2.54 -10.72
CA PHE A 6 1.25 3.23 -11.59
C PHE A 6 0.73 4.49 -10.88
N ALA A 7 1.32 5.64 -11.20
CA ALA A 7 0.83 6.95 -10.77
C ALA A 7 -0.11 7.51 -11.84
N GLY A 8 -1.31 7.89 -11.41
CA GLY A 8 -2.36 8.56 -12.17
C GLY A 8 -2.55 9.99 -11.66
N PRO A 9 -3.74 10.58 -11.86
CA PRO A 9 -4.06 11.90 -11.30
C PRO A 9 -3.97 11.88 -9.78
N THR A 10 -3.59 13.01 -9.19
CA THR A 10 -3.47 13.13 -7.73
C THR A 10 -4.84 12.99 -7.06
N GLU A 11 -4.90 12.31 -5.93
CA GLU A 11 -6.13 12.01 -5.18
C GLU A 11 -5.98 12.43 -3.71
N THR A 12 -6.98 13.12 -3.15
CA THR A 12 -6.99 13.47 -1.71
C THR A 12 -8.29 13.11 -1.01
N LEU A 13 -8.16 12.55 0.19
CA LEU A 13 -9.25 12.25 1.10
C LEU A 13 -9.01 12.99 2.41
N VAL A 14 -9.93 13.88 2.76
CA VAL A 14 -9.96 14.55 4.06
C VAL A 14 -11.00 13.85 4.94
N ILE A 15 -10.55 13.19 6.00
CA ILE A 15 -11.38 12.63 7.06
C ILE A 15 -11.42 13.65 8.20
N ALA A 16 -12.58 14.21 8.52
CA ALA A 16 -12.68 15.29 9.51
C ALA A 16 -13.94 15.20 10.37
N ASP A 17 -13.87 15.76 11.57
CA ASP A 17 -15.01 15.92 12.48
C ASP A 17 -15.16 17.37 12.95
N GLU A 18 -16.13 17.64 13.83
CA GLU A 18 -16.44 18.98 14.30
C GLU A 18 -15.34 19.69 15.14
N THR A 19 -14.16 19.07 15.29
CA THR A 19 -12.99 19.71 15.90
C THR A 19 -12.24 20.66 14.95
N VAL A 20 -12.56 20.63 13.65
CA VAL A 20 -12.08 21.58 12.64
C VAL A 20 -13.24 22.34 11.99
N ASP A 21 -12.91 23.32 11.17
CA ASP A 21 -13.88 24.14 10.44
C ASP A 21 -13.88 23.87 8.93
N GLY A 22 -14.92 24.38 8.26
CA GLY A 22 -15.10 24.21 6.82
C GLY A 22 -14.04 24.92 5.98
N GLU A 23 -13.43 26.01 6.46
CA GLU A 23 -12.40 26.74 5.70
C GLU A 23 -11.12 25.90 5.61
N MET A 24 -10.71 25.28 6.72
CA MET A 24 -9.58 24.34 6.74
C MET A 24 -9.80 23.17 5.80
N CYS A 25 -10.96 22.49 5.90
CA CYS A 25 -11.28 21.36 5.03
C CYS A 25 -11.33 21.76 3.54
N ALA A 26 -11.99 22.88 3.22
CA ALA A 26 -12.10 23.37 1.85
C ALA A 26 -10.74 23.78 1.28
N THR A 27 -9.88 24.40 2.09
CA THR A 27 -8.52 24.80 1.68
C THR A 27 -7.68 23.58 1.31
N ASP A 28 -7.68 22.54 2.15
CA ASP A 28 -6.88 21.33 1.91
C ASP A 28 -7.41 20.51 0.73
N LEU A 29 -8.73 20.45 0.52
CA LEU A 29 -9.33 19.83 -0.67
C LEU A 29 -8.92 20.58 -1.95
N LEU A 30 -9.05 21.92 -1.94
CA LEU A 30 -8.74 22.74 -3.11
C LEU A 30 -7.26 22.79 -3.45
N GLY A 31 -6.38 22.69 -2.44
CA GLY A 31 -4.94 22.62 -2.63
C GLY A 31 -4.48 21.39 -3.44
N GLN A 32 -5.27 20.32 -3.46
CA GLN A 32 -5.02 19.16 -4.31
C GLN A 32 -5.83 19.21 -5.61
N ALA A 33 -7.07 19.73 -5.56
CA ALA A 33 -7.88 19.93 -6.76
C ALA A 33 -7.22 20.86 -7.81
N GLU A 34 -6.30 21.75 -7.40
CA GLU A 34 -5.56 22.60 -8.34
C GLU A 34 -4.47 21.88 -9.16
N HIS A 35 -4.10 20.64 -8.80
CA HIS A 35 -3.08 19.88 -9.54
C HIS A 35 -3.51 19.52 -10.97
N GLY A 36 -4.80 19.26 -11.18
CA GLY A 36 -5.33 18.89 -12.48
C GLY A 36 -6.85 18.85 -12.48
N PRO A 37 -7.51 18.96 -13.65
CA PRO A 37 -8.96 18.90 -13.76
C PRO A 37 -9.54 17.50 -13.48
N ASP A 38 -8.67 16.49 -13.36
CA ASP A 38 -8.99 15.08 -13.11
C ASP A 38 -8.56 14.59 -11.72
N SER A 39 -8.29 15.51 -10.78
CA SER A 39 -7.85 15.22 -9.40
C SER A 39 -9.03 15.09 -8.41
N PRO A 40 -9.37 13.88 -7.96
CA PRO A 40 -10.43 13.68 -6.98
C PRO A 40 -10.09 14.30 -5.62
N ALA A 41 -11.07 14.97 -5.02
CA ALA A 41 -10.96 15.57 -3.69
C ALA A 41 -12.22 15.25 -2.89
N ILE A 42 -12.10 14.45 -1.84
CA ILE A 42 -13.24 13.93 -1.08
C ILE A 42 -13.15 14.39 0.38
N LEU A 43 -14.23 14.98 0.89
CA LEU A 43 -14.47 15.10 2.33
C LEU A 43 -15.24 13.87 2.82
N LEU A 44 -14.77 13.26 3.89
CA LEU A 44 -15.45 12.19 4.61
C LEU A 44 -15.61 12.63 6.07
N THR A 45 -16.86 12.71 6.54
CA THR A 45 -17.16 13.23 7.88
C THR A 45 -18.39 12.56 8.45
N THR A 46 -18.52 12.58 9.78
CA THR A 46 -19.77 12.24 10.50
C THR A 46 -20.62 13.47 10.79
N SER A 47 -20.12 14.68 10.50
CA SER A 47 -20.78 15.95 10.82
C SER A 47 -21.45 16.58 9.61
N GLU A 48 -22.79 16.53 9.56
CA GLU A 48 -23.57 17.20 8.51
C GLU A 48 -23.33 18.72 8.50
N LYS A 49 -23.09 19.30 9.67
CA LYS A 49 -22.75 20.72 9.81
C LYS A 49 -21.43 21.02 9.08
N LEU A 50 -20.37 20.27 9.38
CA LEU A 50 -19.06 20.46 8.77
C LEU A 50 -19.12 20.23 7.25
N ALA A 51 -19.86 19.22 6.81
CA ALA A 51 -20.09 18.96 5.39
C ALA A 51 -20.65 20.19 4.66
N LYS A 52 -21.71 20.81 5.21
CA LYS A 52 -22.34 22.01 4.63
C LYS A 52 -21.43 23.23 4.67
N GLU A 53 -20.73 23.44 5.79
CA GLU A 53 -19.78 24.54 5.94
C GLU A 53 -18.62 24.40 4.95
N THR A 54 -18.07 23.20 4.77
CA THR A 54 -17.00 22.94 3.81
C THR A 54 -17.45 23.23 2.38
N MET A 55 -18.65 22.78 1.98
CA MET A 55 -19.16 23.08 0.63
C MET A 55 -19.31 24.58 0.38
N ALA A 56 -19.80 25.33 1.38
CA ALA A 56 -19.92 26.79 1.27
C ALA A 56 -18.55 27.46 1.15
N GLU A 57 -17.56 27.00 1.93
CA GLU A 57 -16.19 27.50 1.88
C GLU A 57 -15.49 27.15 0.56
N VAL A 58 -15.74 25.98 -0.03
CA VAL A 58 -15.24 25.65 -1.37
C VAL A 58 -15.70 26.69 -2.40
N GLU A 59 -17.00 27.04 -2.43
CA GLU A 59 -17.51 28.04 -3.37
C GLU A 59 -16.90 29.43 -3.12
N ARG A 60 -16.73 29.82 -1.85
CA ARG A 60 -16.10 31.09 -1.49
C ARG A 60 -14.63 31.12 -1.93
N LEU A 61 -13.87 30.07 -1.63
CA LEU A 61 -12.44 29.97 -1.92
C LEU A 61 -12.18 29.89 -3.43
N LEU A 62 -13.03 29.20 -4.21
CA LEU A 62 -12.98 29.22 -5.68
C LEU A 62 -13.25 30.62 -6.27
N GLY A 63 -13.78 31.56 -5.49
CA GLY A 63 -13.92 32.97 -5.88
C GLY A 63 -12.63 33.78 -5.76
N ILE A 64 -11.66 33.34 -4.96
CA ILE A 64 -10.43 34.08 -4.65
C ILE A 64 -9.12 33.35 -5.00
N LEU A 65 -9.18 32.02 -5.17
CA LEU A 65 -8.02 31.20 -5.50
C LEU A 65 -7.52 31.53 -6.92
N PRO A 66 -6.24 31.93 -7.11
CA PRO A 66 -5.72 32.26 -8.43
C PRO A 66 -5.80 31.12 -9.46
N THR A 67 -5.75 29.87 -9.00
CA THR A 67 -5.82 28.63 -9.78
C THR A 67 -7.26 28.07 -9.88
N ALA A 68 -8.28 28.85 -9.50
CA ALA A 68 -9.67 28.40 -9.43
C ALA A 68 -10.21 27.81 -10.73
N ASP A 69 -9.74 28.25 -11.91
CA ASP A 69 -10.21 27.70 -13.19
C ASP A 69 -9.91 26.21 -13.37
N ILE A 70 -8.83 25.71 -12.74
CA ILE A 70 -8.48 24.29 -12.72
C ILE A 70 -9.21 23.60 -11.58
N ALA A 71 -9.07 24.13 -10.35
CA ALA A 71 -9.65 23.55 -9.16
C ALA A 71 -11.19 23.40 -9.26
N ARG A 72 -11.88 24.38 -9.86
CA ARG A 72 -13.33 24.35 -10.09
C ARG A 72 -13.73 23.19 -11.00
N LYS A 73 -12.94 22.87 -12.04
CA LYS A 73 -13.23 21.72 -12.92
C LYS A 73 -13.08 20.41 -12.18
N SER A 74 -12.00 20.28 -11.41
CA SER A 74 -11.75 19.09 -10.61
C SER A 74 -12.84 18.87 -9.57
N TRP A 75 -13.18 19.91 -8.80
CA TRP A 75 -14.24 19.86 -7.80
C TRP A 75 -15.61 19.55 -8.42
N ALA A 76 -15.96 20.19 -9.53
CA ALA A 76 -17.26 19.96 -10.18
C ALA A 76 -17.42 18.52 -10.73
N GLN A 77 -16.32 17.87 -11.12
CA GLN A 77 -16.37 16.54 -11.74
C GLN A 77 -16.10 15.40 -10.76
N PHE A 78 -15.25 15.62 -9.77
CA PHE A 78 -14.74 14.58 -8.86
C PHE A 78 -14.78 14.97 -7.37
N GLY A 79 -15.27 16.18 -7.06
CA GLY A 79 -15.47 16.61 -5.68
C GLY A 79 -16.62 15.85 -5.06
N GLU A 80 -16.39 15.23 -3.90
CA GLU A 80 -17.43 14.52 -3.16
C GLU A 80 -17.40 14.88 -1.68
N VAL A 81 -18.58 14.89 -1.06
CA VAL A 81 -18.73 14.98 0.39
C VAL A 81 -19.55 13.78 0.85
N ILE A 82 -18.93 12.93 1.66
CA ILE A 82 -19.51 11.69 2.15
C ILE A 82 -19.80 11.87 3.64
N LEU A 83 -21.09 11.75 3.99
CA LEU A 83 -21.55 11.74 5.36
C LEU A 83 -21.65 10.29 5.84
N ALA A 84 -20.81 9.91 6.80
CA ALA A 84 -20.81 8.60 7.44
C ALA A 84 -21.56 8.61 8.79
N GLU A 85 -21.99 7.45 9.23
CA GLU A 85 -22.69 7.23 10.50
C GLU A 85 -21.74 7.14 11.69
N SER A 86 -20.48 6.72 11.48
CA SER A 86 -19.47 6.60 12.55
C SER A 86 -18.03 6.62 12.04
N ASP A 87 -17.08 6.71 12.97
CA ASP A 87 -15.64 6.62 12.69
C ASP A 87 -15.26 5.25 12.09
N GLU A 88 -15.90 4.16 12.52
CA GLU A 88 -15.72 2.82 11.93
C GLU A 88 -16.15 2.78 10.47
N GLU A 89 -17.26 3.45 10.13
CA GLU A 89 -17.72 3.53 8.75
C GLU A 89 -16.77 4.39 7.91
N MET A 90 -16.29 5.52 8.45
CA MET A 90 -15.27 6.32 7.77
C MET A 90 -14.02 5.50 7.47
N VAL A 91 -13.54 4.66 8.40
CA VAL A 91 -12.42 3.74 8.17
C VAL A 91 -12.72 2.76 7.03
N LYS A 92 -13.92 2.15 6.99
CA LYS A 92 -14.31 1.22 5.93
C LYS A 92 -14.35 1.90 4.56
N ILE A 93 -14.96 3.08 4.49
CA ILE A 93 -15.05 3.88 3.26
C ILE A 93 -13.65 4.29 2.81
N ALA A 94 -12.83 4.84 3.69
CA ALA A 94 -11.45 5.25 3.38
C ALA A 94 -10.60 4.08 2.87
N ASN A 95 -10.69 2.91 3.50
CA ASN A 95 -9.98 1.71 3.05
C ASN A 95 -10.50 1.19 1.69
N ASP A 96 -11.77 1.40 1.34
CA ASP A 96 -12.28 1.06 0.01
C ASP A 96 -11.87 2.08 -1.06
N ILE A 97 -11.84 3.36 -0.70
CA ILE A 97 -11.39 4.43 -1.57
C ILE A 97 -9.89 4.31 -1.86
N ALA A 98 -9.08 3.97 -0.85
CA ALA A 98 -7.66 3.66 -0.96
C ALA A 98 -6.85 4.73 -1.73
N PHE A 99 -7.04 5.99 -1.33
CA PHE A 99 -6.45 7.15 -1.98
C PHE A 99 -4.96 7.32 -1.72
N GLU A 100 -4.36 8.08 -2.63
CA GLU A 100 -2.98 8.53 -2.59
C GLU A 100 -2.67 9.28 -1.29
N HIS A 101 -3.39 10.37 -1.01
CA HIS A 101 -3.23 11.16 0.21
C HIS A 101 -4.46 11.05 1.09
N VAL A 102 -4.27 10.72 2.38
CA VAL A 102 -5.33 10.69 3.38
C VAL A 102 -4.96 11.60 4.54
N GLN A 103 -5.78 12.62 4.79
CA GLN A 103 -5.59 13.54 5.90
C GLN A 103 -6.69 13.34 6.94
N VAL A 104 -6.30 13.14 8.20
CA VAL A 104 -7.21 12.87 9.32
C VAL A 104 -7.17 14.04 10.30
N MET A 105 -8.25 14.80 10.33
CA MET A 105 -8.47 15.95 11.20
C MET A 105 -9.65 15.71 12.13
N THR A 106 -9.53 14.69 12.96
CA THR A 106 -10.54 14.29 13.95
C THR A 106 -10.04 14.52 15.37
N ARG A 107 -10.94 14.39 16.36
CA ARG A 107 -10.61 14.44 17.79
C ARG A 107 -9.59 13.38 18.23
N ASP A 108 -9.57 12.23 17.55
CA ASP A 108 -8.67 11.09 17.81
C ASP A 108 -8.07 10.57 16.50
N PRO A 109 -7.00 11.20 15.98
CA PRO A 109 -6.32 10.73 14.78
C PRO A 109 -5.63 9.36 14.98
N ASP A 110 -5.30 8.99 16.21
CA ASP A 110 -4.62 7.72 16.52
C ASP A 110 -5.54 6.52 16.30
N TYR A 111 -6.86 6.69 16.51
CA TYR A 111 -7.85 5.68 16.09
C TYR A 111 -7.72 5.35 14.60
N PHE A 112 -7.63 6.36 13.73
CA PHE A 112 -7.52 6.15 12.28
C PHE A 112 -6.17 5.55 11.91
N LEU A 113 -5.07 5.98 12.55
CA LEU A 113 -3.75 5.37 12.37
C LEU A 113 -3.76 3.87 12.70
N ALA A 114 -4.47 3.46 13.75
CA ALA A 114 -4.54 2.07 14.17
C ALA A 114 -5.44 1.19 13.28
N ASN A 115 -6.42 1.78 12.56
CA ASN A 115 -7.47 1.04 11.86
C ASN A 115 -7.44 1.20 10.33
N LEU A 116 -6.78 2.22 9.78
CA LEU A 116 -6.58 2.35 8.33
C LEU A 116 -5.49 1.40 7.85
N THR A 117 -5.72 0.80 6.68
CA THR A 117 -4.81 -0.18 6.07
C THR A 117 -4.46 0.16 4.62
N ASN A 118 -5.29 0.96 3.92
CA ASN A 118 -5.06 1.34 2.52
C ASN A 118 -4.97 2.86 2.38
N PHE A 119 -3.74 3.38 2.27
CA PHE A 119 -3.44 4.79 1.97
C PHE A 119 -2.03 4.89 1.36
N GLY A 120 -1.79 5.89 0.51
CA GLY A 120 -0.43 6.18 0.03
C GLY A 120 0.41 6.90 1.09
N ALA A 121 -0.10 8.02 1.60
CA ALA A 121 0.45 8.76 2.73
C ALA A 121 -0.67 9.21 3.68
N LEU A 122 -0.39 9.18 4.98
CA LEU A 122 -1.32 9.53 6.04
C LEU A 122 -0.83 10.78 6.78
N PHE A 123 -1.70 11.78 6.90
CA PHE A 123 -1.43 13.06 7.55
C PHE A 123 -2.34 13.19 8.78
N LEU A 124 -1.75 13.27 9.98
CA LEU A 124 -2.49 13.16 11.24
C LEU A 124 -2.58 14.50 11.98
N GLY A 125 -3.83 14.88 12.29
CA GLY A 125 -4.20 16.09 13.03
C GLY A 125 -4.23 17.36 12.17
N PRO A 126 -4.91 18.42 12.65
CA PRO A 126 -5.13 19.67 11.90
C PRO A 126 -3.86 20.52 11.66
N ARG A 127 -2.71 20.08 12.17
CA ARG A 127 -1.41 20.75 11.97
C ARG A 127 -0.60 20.15 10.84
N THR A 128 -1.09 19.06 10.24
CA THR A 128 -0.37 18.23 9.28
C THR A 128 -1.20 18.13 8.01
N ASN A 129 -0.71 18.72 6.93
CA ASN A 129 -1.42 18.75 5.65
C ASN A 129 -0.60 18.15 4.51
N VAL A 130 -1.27 17.86 3.40
CA VAL A 130 -0.66 17.24 2.22
C VAL A 130 0.47 18.10 1.64
N SER A 131 0.32 19.43 1.62
CA SER A 131 1.34 20.36 1.10
C SER A 131 2.68 20.23 1.85
N TYR A 132 2.66 19.95 3.16
CA TYR A 132 3.89 19.68 3.91
C TYR A 132 4.56 18.37 3.46
N GLY A 133 3.77 17.33 3.19
CA GLY A 133 4.21 16.07 2.59
C GLY A 133 4.83 16.24 1.22
N ASP A 134 4.19 17.03 0.38
CA ASP A 134 4.60 17.28 -1.00
C ASP A 134 5.92 18.03 -1.11
N LYS A 135 6.29 18.78 -0.07
CA LYS A 135 7.35 19.80 -0.19
C LYS A 135 8.48 19.64 0.82
N VAL A 136 8.19 19.47 2.12
CA VAL A 136 9.18 19.85 3.16
C VAL A 136 9.30 18.92 4.36
N ILE A 137 8.34 18.04 4.64
CA ILE A 137 8.37 17.24 5.89
C ILE A 137 9.27 15.99 5.79
N GLY A 138 9.64 15.57 4.57
CA GLY A 138 10.64 14.54 4.30
C GLY A 138 10.10 13.17 3.86
N THR A 139 8.78 12.95 3.89
CA THR A 139 8.14 11.80 3.24
C THR A 139 8.25 11.91 1.71
N ASN A 140 8.03 10.81 1.00
CA ASN A 140 8.06 10.80 -0.46
C ASN A 140 6.65 10.98 -1.03
N HIS A 141 6.47 11.94 -1.93
CA HIS A 141 5.19 12.25 -2.56
C HIS A 141 4.92 11.50 -3.88
N THR A 142 5.81 10.59 -4.30
CA THR A 142 5.53 9.68 -5.42
C THR A 142 4.75 8.49 -4.87
N LEU A 143 3.42 8.59 -4.93
CA LEU A 143 2.49 7.72 -4.23
C LEU A 143 1.53 6.98 -5.19
N PRO A 144 0.96 5.84 -4.75
CA PRO A 144 0.00 5.09 -5.54
C PRO A 144 -1.38 5.75 -5.59
N THR A 145 -1.91 5.90 -6.79
CA THR A 145 -3.26 6.42 -7.07
C THR A 145 -4.20 5.31 -7.54
N LYS A 146 -5.49 5.61 -7.78
CA LYS A 146 -6.46 4.69 -8.42
C LYS A 146 -6.61 3.36 -7.69
N LYS A 147 -6.75 3.42 -6.36
CA LYS A 147 -6.83 2.26 -5.45
C LYS A 147 -5.56 1.40 -5.39
N ALA A 148 -4.44 1.82 -5.98
CA ALA A 148 -3.20 1.05 -5.93
C ALA A 148 -2.58 0.97 -4.53
N ALA A 149 -2.97 1.87 -3.60
CA ALA A 149 -2.60 1.81 -2.19
C ALA A 149 -3.02 0.50 -1.49
N ARG A 150 -3.90 -0.30 -2.10
CA ARG A 150 -4.30 -1.63 -1.60
C ARG A 150 -3.22 -2.70 -1.73
N TYR A 151 -2.22 -2.50 -2.60
CA TYR A 151 -1.19 -3.52 -2.86
C TYR A 151 0.22 -2.96 -3.02
N THR A 152 0.39 -1.64 -3.04
CA THR A 152 1.71 -1.01 -3.05
C THR A 152 1.71 0.26 -2.22
N GLY A 153 2.89 0.66 -1.74
CA GLY A 153 3.12 1.95 -1.08
C GLY A 153 3.89 2.92 -1.97
N GLY A 154 4.20 4.08 -1.39
CA GLY A 154 5.01 5.12 -2.00
C GLY A 154 6.40 4.67 -2.44
N LEU A 155 7.04 5.51 -3.24
CA LEU A 155 8.45 5.36 -3.58
C LEU A 155 9.31 5.45 -2.31
N TRP A 156 10.20 4.49 -2.13
CA TRP A 156 11.14 4.44 -1.01
C TRP A 156 12.46 3.83 -1.47
N VAL A 157 13.51 3.91 -0.64
CA VAL A 157 14.86 3.47 -1.00
C VAL A 157 14.93 2.02 -1.49
N GLY A 158 14.07 1.13 -0.99
CA GLY A 158 14.03 -0.27 -1.42
C GLY A 158 13.55 -0.48 -2.86
N LYS A 159 12.83 0.48 -3.46
CA LYS A 159 12.50 0.41 -4.91
C LYS A 159 13.73 0.58 -5.81
N PHE A 160 14.84 1.08 -5.27
CA PHE A 160 16.12 1.21 -5.98
C PHE A 160 17.10 0.06 -5.66
N ILE A 161 16.70 -0.90 -4.83
CA ILE A 161 17.54 -2.03 -4.44
C ILE A 161 17.15 -3.25 -5.27
N LYS A 162 18.16 -3.99 -5.74
CA LYS A 162 17.99 -5.34 -6.27
C LYS A 162 18.44 -6.36 -5.22
N THR A 163 17.49 -7.11 -4.67
CA THR A 163 17.78 -8.18 -3.69
C THR A 163 18.16 -9.47 -4.41
N CYS A 164 19.46 -9.72 -4.59
CA CYS A 164 19.96 -11.01 -5.09
C CYS A 164 20.15 -11.99 -3.93
N THR A 165 19.65 -13.21 -4.08
CA THR A 165 19.89 -14.30 -3.12
C THR A 165 21.03 -15.19 -3.59
N TYR A 166 21.77 -15.76 -2.64
CA TYR A 166 22.76 -16.81 -2.89
C TYR A 166 22.65 -17.86 -1.79
N GLN A 167 22.96 -19.11 -2.14
CA GLN A 167 22.94 -20.23 -1.21
C GLN A 167 24.25 -21.01 -1.34
N LYS A 168 24.77 -21.47 -0.20
CA LYS A 168 25.93 -22.35 -0.16
C LYS A 168 25.69 -23.44 0.87
N VAL A 169 25.70 -24.69 0.42
CA VAL A 169 25.70 -25.85 1.30
C VAL A 169 27.15 -26.17 1.66
N LEU A 170 27.47 -26.18 2.96
CA LEU A 170 28.85 -26.25 3.46
C LEU A 170 29.31 -27.66 3.81
N THR A 171 28.37 -28.58 4.05
CA THR A 171 28.70 -29.94 4.48
C THR A 171 27.99 -30.97 3.64
N ASP A 172 28.61 -32.15 3.56
CA ASP A 172 28.09 -33.30 2.83
C ASP A 172 26.77 -33.78 3.47
N GLU A 173 26.68 -33.77 4.80
CA GLU A 173 25.49 -34.18 5.55
C GLU A 173 24.29 -33.27 5.25
N ALA A 174 24.51 -31.95 5.20
CA ALA A 174 23.46 -30.99 4.86
C ALA A 174 23.02 -31.14 3.39
N SER A 175 23.97 -31.39 2.48
CA SER A 175 23.65 -31.64 1.07
C SER A 175 22.84 -32.92 0.89
N ALA A 176 23.13 -33.96 1.66
CA ALA A 176 22.35 -35.17 1.67
C ALA A 176 20.95 -34.90 2.21
N LEU A 177 20.84 -34.34 3.41
CA LEU A 177 19.56 -34.08 4.09
C LEU A 177 18.57 -33.30 3.22
N VAL A 178 18.98 -32.14 2.68
CA VAL A 178 18.11 -31.34 1.80
C VAL A 178 17.79 -32.09 0.51
N GLY A 179 18.75 -32.85 -0.02
CA GLY A 179 18.56 -33.69 -1.20
C GLY A 179 17.48 -34.77 -1.01
N GLU A 180 17.35 -35.33 0.20
CA GLU A 180 16.30 -36.32 0.48
C GLU A 180 14.90 -35.71 0.44
N TYR A 181 14.71 -34.54 1.06
CA TYR A 181 13.44 -33.82 0.98
C TYR A 181 13.11 -33.42 -0.46
N CYS A 182 14.08 -32.87 -1.18
CA CYS A 182 13.90 -32.46 -2.57
C CYS A 182 13.54 -33.65 -3.47
N SER A 183 14.18 -34.80 -3.29
CA SER A 183 13.85 -36.04 -4.03
C SER A 183 12.39 -36.45 -3.85
N ARG A 184 11.90 -36.51 -2.60
CA ARG A 184 10.51 -36.90 -2.31
C ARG A 184 9.50 -35.89 -2.85
N LEU A 185 9.77 -34.60 -2.74
CA LEU A 185 8.94 -33.54 -3.33
C LEU A 185 8.87 -33.66 -4.86
N CYS A 186 10.02 -33.84 -5.52
CA CYS A 186 10.07 -34.00 -6.97
C CYS A 186 9.31 -35.24 -7.46
N ALA A 187 9.24 -36.31 -6.66
CA ALA A 187 8.47 -37.49 -6.99
C ALA A 187 6.96 -37.23 -6.95
N LEU A 188 6.48 -36.41 -6.00
CA LEU A 188 5.08 -35.98 -5.94
C LEU A 188 4.72 -35.02 -7.08
N GLU A 189 5.66 -34.18 -7.49
CA GLU A 189 5.48 -33.20 -8.58
C GLU A 189 5.68 -33.80 -10.00
N GLY A 190 6.18 -35.04 -10.11
CA GLY A 190 6.46 -35.68 -11.39
C GLY A 190 7.74 -35.17 -12.10
N PHE A 191 8.64 -34.47 -11.39
CA PHE A 191 9.87 -33.91 -11.95
C PHE A 191 11.09 -34.81 -11.75
N ALA A 192 11.11 -35.96 -12.44
CA ALA A 192 12.15 -36.98 -12.33
C ALA A 192 13.59 -36.44 -12.50
N GLY A 193 13.81 -35.51 -13.43
CA GLY A 193 15.12 -34.89 -13.65
C GLY A 193 15.58 -33.98 -12.51
N HIS A 194 14.67 -33.21 -11.89
CA HIS A 194 14.98 -32.40 -10.71
C HIS A 194 15.26 -33.28 -9.49
N GLY A 195 14.42 -34.30 -9.27
CA GLY A 195 14.61 -35.28 -8.21
C GLY A 195 15.95 -36.00 -8.34
N GLU A 196 16.38 -36.31 -9.56
CA GLU A 196 17.65 -36.97 -9.80
C GLU A 196 18.88 -36.09 -9.49
N GLN A 197 18.79 -34.77 -9.68
CA GLN A 197 19.82 -33.84 -9.21
C GLN A 197 20.02 -33.99 -7.69
N ALA A 198 18.92 -34.07 -6.95
CA ALA A 198 18.91 -34.26 -5.50
C ALA A 198 19.41 -35.67 -5.12
N ASN A 199 18.93 -36.72 -5.78
CA ASN A 199 19.38 -38.10 -5.58
C ASN A 199 20.89 -38.24 -5.78
N LEU A 200 21.47 -37.53 -6.75
CA LEU A 200 22.92 -37.53 -6.98
C LEU A 200 23.70 -37.01 -5.75
N ARG A 201 23.17 -36.00 -5.06
CA ARG A 201 23.77 -35.46 -3.83
C ARG A 201 23.58 -36.45 -2.67
N VAL A 202 22.40 -37.05 -2.53
CA VAL A 202 22.14 -38.10 -1.53
C VAL A 202 23.08 -39.29 -1.73
N ARG A 203 23.30 -39.73 -2.97
CA ARG A 203 24.26 -40.80 -3.28
C ARG A 203 25.69 -40.42 -2.98
N ARG A 204 26.16 -39.27 -3.48
CA ARG A 204 27.58 -38.89 -3.39
C ARG A 204 27.99 -38.43 -1.99
N TYR A 205 27.15 -37.65 -1.32
CA TYR A 205 27.47 -36.98 -0.07
C TYR A 205 26.82 -37.68 1.13
N GLY A 206 25.62 -38.22 0.98
CA GLY A 206 24.96 -39.05 2.00
C GLY A 206 25.38 -40.51 2.00
N LYS A 207 26.13 -40.95 0.97
CA LYS A 207 26.58 -42.35 0.78
C LYS A 207 25.44 -43.37 0.81
N ARG A 208 24.22 -42.96 0.44
CA ARG A 208 23.03 -43.82 0.37
C ARG A 208 22.79 -44.26 -1.06
N ASP A 209 22.40 -45.52 -1.27
CA ASP A 209 21.99 -45.96 -2.60
C ASP A 209 20.55 -45.51 -2.90
N VAL A 210 20.36 -44.88 -4.06
CA VAL A 210 19.08 -44.34 -4.51
C VAL A 210 18.99 -44.59 -6.01
N PRO A 211 18.04 -45.41 -6.49
CA PRO A 211 17.89 -45.66 -7.93
C PRO A 211 17.74 -44.37 -8.75
N TYR A 212 18.19 -44.44 -10.00
CA TYR A 212 18.10 -43.30 -10.91
C TYR A 212 16.63 -42.94 -11.15
N ALA A 213 16.29 -41.66 -11.02
CA ALA A 213 14.93 -41.15 -11.21
C ALA A 213 13.86 -41.79 -10.31
N SER A 214 14.24 -42.29 -9.12
CA SER A 214 13.31 -42.73 -8.08
C SER A 214 13.24 -41.77 -6.90
N ALA A 215 12.21 -41.91 -6.06
CA ALA A 215 12.14 -41.20 -4.79
C ALA A 215 13.07 -41.81 -3.75
N VAL A 216 13.74 -40.97 -2.95
CA VAL A 216 14.41 -41.41 -1.72
C VAL A 216 13.36 -41.91 -0.73
N GLN A 217 13.52 -43.15 -0.29
CA GLN A 217 12.74 -43.69 0.82
C GLN A 217 13.22 -43.09 2.16
N GLU A 218 12.32 -42.89 3.10
CA GLU A 218 12.69 -42.40 4.44
C GLU A 218 13.68 -43.36 5.11
N SER A 219 14.69 -42.79 5.77
CA SER A 219 15.58 -43.59 6.62
C SER A 219 14.90 -43.86 7.96
N ALA A 220 15.19 -45.00 8.59
CA ALA A 220 14.72 -45.31 9.94
C ALA A 220 15.24 -44.32 11.01
N ALA A 221 16.24 -43.49 10.70
CA ALA A 221 16.82 -42.51 11.62
C ALA A 221 16.10 -41.14 11.61
N THR A 222 15.16 -40.92 10.71
CA THR A 222 14.46 -39.62 10.51
C THR A 222 12.96 -39.64 10.86
N ALA A 223 12.46 -40.75 11.41
CA ALA A 223 11.04 -40.94 11.76
C ALA A 223 10.72 -40.57 13.23
N LEU A 224 11.24 -39.44 13.71
CA LEU A 224 10.93 -38.85 15.02
C LEU A 224 9.98 -37.66 14.89
#